data_AF-A0A843D7D5-F1
#
_entry.id   AF-A0A843D7D5-F1
#
_cell.length_a   1.000
_cell.length_b   1.000
_cell.length_c   1.000
_cell.angle_alpha   90.00
_cell.angle_beta   90.00
_cell.angle_gamma   90.00
#
_symmetry.space_group_name_H-M   'P 1'
#
loop_
_entity.id
_entity.type
_entity.pdbx_description
1 polymer ?
#
loop_
_entity_poly.entity_id
_entity_poly.type
_entity_poly.pdbx_seq_one_letter_code
_entity_poly.pdbx_strand_id
1 'polypeptide(L)'
;MELSNIIKSSFKYPFDIPKWAILSILTIIANLIIVLPFLFQIEEINNEILFLISIIVSIFVLGYGISILRNSIDKSDDMPDFNIKNNFIDGLKHIV
;
A
#
# COMPACT_ATOMS: atom_id res chain seq x y z
N MET A 1 12.24 0.05 -30.61
CA MET A 1 12.49 0.47 -29.22
C MET A 1 13.70 -0.31 -28.73
N GLU A 2 14.75 0.37 -28.26
CA GLU A 2 15.92 -0.32 -27.70
C GLU A 2 15.57 -0.97 -26.36
N LEU A 3 16.06 -2.19 -26.13
CA LEU A 3 15.83 -2.97 -24.89
C LEU A 3 16.17 -2.16 -23.62
N SER A 4 17.20 -1.31 -23.70
CA SER A 4 17.59 -0.33 -22.69
C SER A 4 16.45 0.61 -22.28
N ASN A 5 15.67 1.10 -23.25
CA ASN A 5 14.56 2.01 -23.00
C ASN A 5 13.36 1.29 -22.37
N ILE A 6 13.14 0.01 -22.71
CA ILE A 6 12.10 -0.83 -22.10
C ILE A 6 12.43 -1.11 -20.63
N ILE A 7 13.71 -1.41 -20.35
CA ILE A 7 14.19 -1.62 -18.99
C ILE A 7 14.05 -0.33 -18.18
N LYS A 8 14.53 0.80 -18.70
CA LYS A 8 14.39 2.11 -18.02
C LYS A 8 12.94 2.51 -17.77
N SER A 9 12.04 2.28 -18.72
CA SER A 9 10.61 2.56 -18.51
C SER A 9 9.98 1.65 -17.46
N SER A 10 10.45 0.40 -17.36
CA SER A 10 9.95 -0.57 -16.35
C SER A 10 10.39 -0.22 -14.92
N PHE A 11 11.53 0.46 -14.77
CA PHE A 11 12.07 0.86 -13.47
C PHE A 11 11.76 2.31 -13.07
N LYS A 12 10.93 3.04 -13.82
CA LYS A 12 10.62 4.45 -13.49
C LYS A 12 9.80 4.58 -12.19
N TYR A 13 8.82 3.69 -11.98
CA TYR A 13 7.99 3.62 -10.76
C TYR A 13 8.77 3.51 -9.44
N PRO A 14 9.80 2.64 -9.30
CA PRO A 14 10.59 2.55 -8.07
C PRO A 14 11.42 3.80 -7.73
N PHE A 15 11.58 4.77 -8.63
CA PHE A 15 12.32 6.00 -8.34
C PHE A 15 11.49 7.14 -7.74
N ASP A 16 10.16 6.99 -7.63
CA ASP A 16 9.31 7.93 -6.86
C ASP A 16 9.38 7.61 -5.35
N ILE A 17 10.57 7.87 -4.79
CA ILE A 17 10.96 7.52 -3.42
C ILE A 17 9.94 8.01 -2.36
N PRO A 18 9.41 9.25 -2.42
CA PRO A 18 8.47 9.74 -1.41
C PRO A 18 7.18 8.90 -1.32
N LYS A 19 6.60 8.53 -2.47
CA LYS A 19 5.33 7.78 -2.51
C LYS A 19 5.53 6.33 -2.09
N TRP A 20 6.63 5.71 -2.51
CA TRP A 20 7.03 4.38 -2.02
C TRP A 20 7.32 4.35 -0.53
N ALA A 21 7.94 5.40 0.02
CA ALA A 21 8.20 5.51 1.45
C ALA A 21 6.88 5.53 2.25
N ILE A 22 5.89 6.32 1.81
CA ILE A 22 4.56 6.36 2.44
C ILE A 22 3.88 4.98 2.40
N LEU A 23 3.87 4.32 1.23
CA LEU A 23 3.29 2.99 1.09
C LEU A 23 3.97 1.96 2.02
N SER A 24 5.29 1.99 2.08
CA SER A 24 6.09 1.09 2.91
C SER A 24 5.84 1.32 4.40
N ILE A 25 5.81 2.58 4.84
CA ILE A 25 5.50 2.95 6.22
C ILE A 25 4.09 2.47 6.61
N LEU A 26 3.09 2.70 5.76
CA LEU A 26 1.72 2.25 6.01
C LEU A 26 1.64 0.73 6.13
N THR A 27 2.34 0.01 5.25
CA THR A 27 2.40 -1.46 5.29
C THR A 27 3.07 -1.95 6.57
N ILE A 28 4.17 -1.31 6.98
CA ILE A 28 4.87 -1.63 8.23
C ILE A 28 3.98 -1.37 9.44
N ILE A 29 3.31 -0.21 9.51
CA ILE A 29 2.39 0.13 10.60
C ILE A 29 1.25 -0.88 10.69
N ALA A 30 0.63 -1.24 9.56
CA ALA A 30 -0.47 -2.20 9.52
C ALA A 30 -0.10 -3.54 10.15
N ASN A 31 1.14 -3.99 9.94
CA ASN A 31 1.62 -5.29 10.43
C ASN A 31 2.23 -5.22 11.84
N LEU A 32 3.02 -4.18 12.15
CA LEU A 32 3.64 -4.00 13.47
C LEU A 32 2.59 -3.89 14.58
N ILE A 33 1.45 -3.25 14.29
CA ILE A 33 0.34 -3.14 15.23
C ILE A 33 -0.15 -4.52 15.71
N ILE A 34 -0.11 -5.54 14.86
CA ILE A 34 -0.50 -6.91 15.21
C ILE A 34 0.65 -7.66 15.89
N VAL A 35 1.88 -7.46 15.42
CA VAL A 35 3.05 -8.24 15.87
C VAL A 35 3.57 -7.80 17.25
N LEU A 36 3.52 -6.50 17.57
CA LEU A 36 4.09 -5.97 18.81
C LEU A 36 3.39 -6.49 20.08
N PRO A 37 2.04 -6.47 20.20
CA PRO A 37 1.38 -7.02 21.38
C PRO A 37 1.68 -8.50 21.60
N PHE A 38 1.76 -9.27 20.49
CA PHE A 38 2.13 -10.68 20.53
C PHE A 38 3.58 -10.89 21.01
N LEU A 39 4.53 -10.12 20.49
CA LEU A 39 5.96 -10.25 20.83
C LEU A 39 6.24 -9.89 22.30
N PHE A 40 5.57 -8.87 22.82
CA PHE A 40 5.80 -8.33 24.17
C PHE A 40 4.81 -8.85 25.22
N GLN A 41 3.89 -9.76 24.85
CA GLN A 41 2.87 -10.34 25.73
C GLN A 41 2.07 -9.25 26.47
N ILE A 42 1.70 -8.18 25.77
CA ILE A 42 0.99 -7.05 26.37
C ILE A 42 -0.49 -7.40 26.49
N GLU A 43 -0.94 -7.77 27.69
CA GLU A 43 -2.34 -8.18 27.95
C GLU A 43 -3.33 -7.01 28.01
N GLU A 44 -2.85 -5.78 28.28
CA GLU A 44 -3.72 -4.60 28.47
C GLU A 44 -4.22 -3.94 27.18
N ILE A 45 -3.61 -4.27 26.03
CA ILE A 45 -4.04 -3.66 24.77
C ILE A 45 -5.25 -4.43 24.23
N ASN A 46 -6.32 -3.69 23.93
CA ASN A 46 -7.49 -4.26 23.28
C ASN A 46 -7.15 -4.69 21.84
N ASN A 47 -6.72 -5.95 21.70
CA ASN A 47 -6.24 -6.56 20.45
C ASN A 47 -7.28 -6.46 19.31
N GLU A 48 -8.56 -6.38 19.64
CA GLU A 48 -9.65 -6.26 18.67
C GLU A 48 -9.63 -4.90 17.94
N ILE A 49 -9.35 -3.82 18.67
CA ILE A 49 -9.27 -2.46 18.10
C ILE A 49 -8.06 -2.35 17.19
N LEU A 50 -6.91 -2.90 17.61
CA LEU A 50 -5.69 -2.92 16.81
C LEU A 50 -5.89 -3.72 15.51
N PHE A 51 -6.57 -4.86 15.61
CA PHE A 51 -6.90 -5.69 14.46
C PHE A 51 -7.80 -4.94 13.47
N LEU A 52 -8.82 -4.23 13.96
CA LEU A 52 -9.70 -3.41 13.13
C LEU A 52 -8.91 -2.31 12.38
N ILE A 53 -8.02 -1.61 13.08
CA ILE A 53 -7.17 -0.59 12.46
C ILE A 53 -6.28 -1.20 11.39
N SER A 54 -5.65 -2.35 11.66
CA SER A 54 -4.82 -3.05 10.69
C SER A 54 -5.59 -3.44 9.43
N ILE A 55 -6.82 -3.93 9.57
CA ILE A 55 -7.71 -4.23 8.44
C ILE A 55 -7.97 -2.97 7.60
N ILE A 56 -8.34 -1.86 8.25
CA ILE A 56 -8.64 -0.61 7.55
C ILE A 56 -7.42 -0.12 6.74
N VAL A 57 -6.22 -0.16 7.33
CA VAL A 57 -4.99 0.24 6.63
C VAL A 57 -4.67 -0.73 5.49
N SER A 58 -4.88 -2.04 5.68
CA SER A 58 -4.64 -3.05 4.65
C SER A 58 -5.57 -2.89 3.44
N ILE A 59 -6.84 -2.58 3.67
CA ILE A 59 -7.80 -2.25 2.60
C ILE A 59 -7.30 -1.06 1.78
N PHE A 60 -6.86 0.01 2.44
CA PHE A 60 -6.31 1.17 1.76
C PHE A 60 -5.06 0.84 0.92
N VAL A 61 -4.12 0.07 1.48
CA VAL A 61 -2.90 -0.36 0.79
C VAL A 61 -3.23 -1.19 -0.47
N LEU A 62 -4.20 -2.12 -0.36
CA LEU A 62 -4.66 -2.92 -1.51
C LEU A 62 -5.23 -2.05 -2.63
N GLY A 63 -6.10 -1.09 -2.31
CA GLY A 63 -6.67 -0.21 -3.33
C GLY A 63 -5.68 0.80 -3.89
N TYR A 64 -4.63 1.17 -3.15
CA TYR A 64 -3.50 1.91 -3.72
C TYR A 64 -2.71 1.03 -4.70
N GLY A 65 -2.48 -0.25 -4.39
CA GLY A 65 -1.91 -1.23 -5.32
C GLY A 65 -2.68 -1.32 -6.64
N ILE A 66 -4.02 -1.29 -6.59
CA ILE A 66 -4.88 -1.25 -7.79
C ILE A 66 -4.64 0.03 -8.61
N SER A 67 -4.42 1.16 -7.95
CA SER A 67 -4.12 2.42 -8.63
C SER A 67 -2.77 2.37 -9.35
N ILE A 68 -1.76 1.72 -8.75
CA ILE A 68 -0.46 1.50 -9.38
C ILE A 68 -0.62 0.62 -10.62
N LEU A 69 -1.38 -0.47 -10.51
CA LEU A 69 -1.65 -1.37 -11.64
C LEU A 69 -2.38 -0.65 -12.77
N ARG A 70 -3.40 0.16 -12.45
CA ARG A 70 -4.14 0.95 -13.43
C ARG A 70 -3.23 1.93 -14.17
N ASN A 71 -2.44 2.72 -13.43
CA ASN A 71 -1.49 3.66 -14.05
C ASN A 71 -0.42 2.93 -14.89
N SER A 72 -0.02 1.72 -14.50
CA SER A 72 0.91 0.90 -15.28
C SER A 72 0.29 0.44 -16.61
N ILE A 73 -0.99 0.06 -16.61
CA ILE A 73 -1.74 -0.33 -17.83
C ILE A 73 -1.95 0.89 -18.74
N ASP A 74 -2.28 2.05 -18.16
CA ASP A 74 -2.49 3.30 -18.89
C ASP A 74 -1.18 3.94 -19.39
N LYS A 75 -0.03 3.26 -19.21
CA LYS A 75 1.32 3.73 -19.57
C LYS A 75 1.65 5.09 -18.97
N SER A 76 1.08 5.39 -17.80
CA SER A 76 1.49 6.54 -17.01
C SER A 76 2.89 6.30 -16.47
N ASP A 77 3.75 7.29 -16.68
CA ASP A 77 5.14 7.28 -16.22
C ASP A 77 5.28 7.66 -14.73
N ASP A 78 4.20 8.18 -14.13
CA ASP A 78 4.17 8.66 -12.75
C ASP A 78 3.36 7.75 -11.82
N MET A 79 3.84 7.62 -10.59
CA MET A 79 3.16 6.89 -9.53
C MET A 79 1.88 7.63 -9.11
N PRO A 80 0.75 6.94 -8.92
CA PRO A 80 -0.51 7.59 -8.57
C PRO A 80 -0.41 8.34 -7.24
N ASP A 81 -1.10 9.46 -7.14
CA ASP A 81 -1.24 10.18 -5.87
C ASP A 81 -2.13 9.38 -4.91
N PHE A 82 -1.84 9.51 -3.62
CA PHE A 82 -2.67 8.90 -2.58
C PHE A 82 -4.02 9.61 -2.52
N ASN A 83 -5.09 8.83 -2.69
CA ASN A 83 -6.46 9.30 -2.54
C ASN A 83 -7.19 8.38 -1.57
N ILE A 84 -7.27 8.79 -0.31
CA ILE A 84 -7.85 8.01 0.80
C ILE A 84 -9.22 7.43 0.41
N LYS A 85 -10.11 8.25 -0.14
CA LYS A 85 -11.46 7.82 -0.52
C LYS A 85 -11.44 6.76 -1.62
N ASN A 86 -10.76 7.04 -2.73
CA ASN A 86 -10.77 6.15 -3.88
C ASN A 86 -9.99 4.86 -3.60
N ASN A 87 -8.84 4.96 -2.95
CA ASN A 87 -8.05 3.78 -2.59
C ASN A 87 -8.78 2.91 -1.57
N PHE A 88 -9.49 3.48 -0.58
CA PHE A 88 -10.28 2.67 0.33
C PHE A 88 -11.45 1.97 -0.38
N ILE A 89 -12.18 2.68 -1.24
CA ILE A 89 -13.30 2.11 -2.01
C ILE A 89 -12.81 1.00 -2.95
N ASP A 90 -11.74 1.23 -3.70
CA ASP A 90 -11.19 0.24 -4.62
C ASP A 90 -10.60 -0.96 -3.87
N GLY A 91 -10.05 -0.74 -2.68
CA GLY A 91 -9.65 -1.81 -1.76
C GLY A 91 -10.83 -2.66 -1.27
N LEU A 92 -11.95 -2.02 -0.88
CA LEU A 92 -13.16 -2.74 -0.49
C LEU A 92 -13.73 -3.57 -1.64
N LYS A 93 -13.79 -2.99 -2.85
CA LYS A 93 -14.25 -3.70 -4.06
C LYS A 93 -13.36 -4.87 -4.46
N HIS A 94 -12.12 -4.93 -3.98
CA HIS A 94 -11.24 -6.06 -4.23
C HIS A 94 -11.57 -7.27 -3.34
N ILE A 95 -12.15 -7.02 -2.17
CA ILE A 95 -12.42 -8.03 -1.15
C ILE A 95 -13.83 -8.63 -1.32
N VAL A 96 -14.78 -7.83 -1.82
CA VAL A 96 -16.19 -8.21 -2.05
C VAL A 96 -16.40 -8.64 -3.49
#